data_AF-A0A9D5LWT4-F1
#
_entry.id   AF-A0A9D5LWT4-F1
#
_cell.length_a   1.000
_cell.length_b   1.000
_cell.length_c   1.000
_cell.angle_alpha   90.00
_cell.angle_beta   90.00
_cell.angle_gamma   90.00
#
_symmetry.space_group_name_H-M   'P 1'
#
loop_
_entity.id
_entity.type
_entity.pdbx_description
1 polymer ?
#
loop_
_entity_poly.entity_id
_entity_poly.type
_entity_poly.pdbx_seq_one_letter_code
_entity_poly.pdbx_strand_id
1 'polypeptide(L)' 'MQLVFFLKMNEFHGVLPRDKELLVRLPGVGTKSANVIRAQGFGIPAMAVDTHVSRVAWRLGYTDVRDVV' A
#
# COMPACT_ATOMS: atom_id res chain seq x y z
N MET A 1 10.81 12.36 -5.72
CA MET A 1 9.73 11.35 -5.62
C MET A 1 8.50 11.73 -6.45
N GLN A 2 7.92 12.93 -6.31
CA GLN A 2 6.70 13.34 -7.04
C GLN A 2 6.85 13.43 -8.58
N LEU A 3 8.01 13.83 -9.10
CA LEU A 3 8.20 13.98 -10.56
C LEU A 3 8.11 12.65 -11.32
N VAL A 4 8.71 11.58 -10.77
CA VAL A 4 8.71 10.24 -11.38
C VAL A 4 7.32 9.60 -11.27
N PHE A 5 6.60 9.88 -10.17
CA PHE A 5 5.22 9.44 -9.99
C PHE A 5 4.30 10.01 -11.08
N PHE A 6 4.42 11.31 -11.36
CA PHE A 6 3.63 11.98 -12.40
C PHE A 6 3.95 11.43 -13.80
N LEU A 7 5.23 11.20 -14.11
CA LEU A 7 5.65 10.56 -15.37
C LEU A 7 5.02 9.18 -15.57
N LYS A 8 5.01 8.33 -14.53
CA LYS A 8 4.42 6.99 -14.59
C LYS A 8 2.89 7.05 -14.68
N MET A 9 2.25 8.05 -14.08
CA MET A 9 0.80 8.25 -14.18
C MET A 9 0.33 8.66 -15.59
N ASN A 10 1.18 9.29 -16.41
CA ASN A 10 0.85 9.56 -17.82
C ASN A 10 0.63 8.25 -18.60
N GLU A 11 1.38 7.18 -18.29
CA GLU A 11 1.16 5.85 -18.88
C GLU A 11 -0.20 5.26 -18.51
N PHE A 12 -0.77 5.68 -17.38
CA PHE A 12 -2.11 5.29 -16.92
C PHE A 12 -3.19 6.34 -17.26
N HIS A 13 -2.91 7.27 -18.19
CA HIS A 13 -3.83 8.32 -18.60
C HIS A 13 -4.41 9.15 -17.43
N GLY A 14 -3.62 9.34 -16.36
CA GLY A 14 -4.04 10.06 -15.16
C GLY A 14 -5.01 9.29 -14.25
N VAL A 15 -5.30 8.02 -14.55
CA VAL A 15 -6.19 7.17 -13.74
C VAL A 15 -5.37 6.22 -12.89
N LEU A 16 -5.68 6.13 -11.59
CA LEU A 16 -5.04 5.16 -10.71
C LEU A 16 -5.55 3.74 -11.02
N PRO A 17 -4.67 2.75 -11.21
CA PRO A 17 -5.08 1.37 -11.37
C PRO A 17 -5.68 0.82 -10.08
N ARG A 18 -6.66 -0.08 -10.18
CA ARG A 18 -7.26 -0.79 -9.04
C ARG A 18 -6.47 -2.03 -8.62
N ASP A 19 -5.65 -2.51 -9.54
CA ASP A 19 -4.80 -3.68 -9.40
C ASP A 19 -3.58 -3.37 -8.52
N LYS A 20 -3.26 -4.27 -7.59
CA LYS A 20 -2.20 -4.05 -6.61
C LYS A 20 -0.82 -4.06 -7.27
N GLU A 21 -0.60 -5.00 -8.17
CA GLU A 21 0.66 -5.20 -8.88
C GLU A 21 0.99 -3.99 -9.75
N LEU A 22 -0.03 -3.40 -10.39
CA LEU A 22 0.11 -2.12 -11.11
C LEU A 22 0.39 -0.94 -10.18
N LEU A 23 -0.28 -0.86 -9.03
CA LEU A 23 -0.02 0.21 -8.06
C LEU A 23 1.40 0.16 -7.50
N VAL A 24 1.94 -1.03 -7.20
CA VAL A 24 3.32 -1.20 -6.69
C VAL A 24 4.39 -0.84 -7.74
N ARG A 25 4.04 -0.86 -9.04
CA ARG A 25 4.94 -0.37 -10.11
C ARG A 25 5.08 1.15 -10.13
N LEU A 26 4.21 1.88 -9.43
CA LEU A 26 4.34 3.33 -9.31
C LEU A 26 5.53 3.66 -8.39
N PRO A 27 6.42 4.57 -8.80
CA PRO A 27 7.59 4.92 -8.02
C PRO A 27 7.17 5.55 -6.69
N GLY A 28 7.70 5.03 -5.59
CA GLY A 28 7.34 5.45 -4.22
C GLY A 28 6.12 4.77 -3.63
N VAL A 29 5.45 3.87 -4.38
CA VAL A 29 4.31 3.08 -3.88
C VAL A 29 4.79 1.67 -3.54
N GLY A 30 5.00 1.41 -2.25
CA GLY A 30 5.23 0.05 -1.76
C GLY A 30 3.94 -0.72 -1.50
N THR A 31 4.04 -1.98 -1.08
CA THR A 31 2.91 -2.87 -0.75
C THR A 31 1.93 -2.24 0.25
N LYS A 32 2.44 -1.57 1.30
CA LYS A 32 1.61 -0.84 2.27
C LYS A 32 0.77 0.23 1.56
N SER A 33 1.44 1.11 0.82
CA SER A 33 0.81 2.24 0.13
C SER A 33 -0.22 1.77 -0.89
N ALA A 34 0.08 0.72 -1.66
CA ALA A 34 -0.86 0.11 -2.60
C ALA A 34 -2.12 -0.42 -1.87
N ASN A 35 -1.95 -1.08 -0.73
CA ASN A 35 -3.09 -1.57 0.05
C ASN A 35 -3.92 -0.43 0.66
N VAL A 36 -3.30 0.69 1.08
CA VAL A 36 -4.04 1.89 1.52
C VAL A 36 -4.86 2.47 0.37
N ILE A 37 -4.27 2.63 -0.82
CA ILE A 37 -4.96 3.16 -2.00
C ILE A 37 -6.15 2.26 -2.38
N ARG A 38 -5.98 0.94 -2.33
CA ARG A 38 -7.07 -0.01 -2.63
C ARG A 38 -8.19 0.05 -1.59
N ALA A 39 -7.86 0.07 -0.30
CA ALA A 39 -8.84 0.11 0.77
C ALA A 39 -9.58 1.45 0.85
N GLN A 40 -8.84 2.56 0.92
CA GLN A 40 -9.40 3.90 1.14
C GLN A 40 -9.82 4.59 -0.16
N GLY A 41 -9.06 4.40 -1.24
CA GLY A 41 -9.33 5.06 -2.53
C GLY A 41 -10.35 4.33 -3.39
N PHE A 42 -10.42 3.00 -3.32
CA PHE A 42 -11.31 2.18 -4.16
C PHE A 42 -12.34 1.35 -3.39
N GLY A 43 -12.31 1.36 -2.05
CA GLY A 43 -13.21 0.54 -1.23
C GLY A 43 -12.98 -0.97 -1.36
N ILE A 44 -11.83 -1.38 -1.90
CA ILE A 44 -11.49 -2.80 -2.10
C ILE A 44 -10.86 -3.32 -0.80
N PRO A 45 -11.38 -4.41 -0.19
CA PRO A 45 -10.81 -4.98 1.02
C PRO A 45 -9.31 -5.27 0.87
N ALA A 46 -8.49 -4.52 1.60
CA ALA A 46 -7.04 -4.66 1.61
C ALA A 46 -6.49 -4.27 2.99
N MET A 47 -5.55 -5.06 3.50
CA MET A 47 -4.90 -4.79 4.79
C MET A 47 -3.55 -4.10 4.55
N ALA A 48 -3.48 -2.82 4.90
CA ALA A 48 -2.23 -2.09 4.94
C ALA A 48 -1.57 -2.27 6.31
N VAL A 49 -0.73 -3.29 6.43
CA VAL A 49 -0.01 -3.57 7.68
C VAL A 49 1.23 -2.67 7.75
N ASP A 50 1.39 -1.99 8.88
CA ASP A 50 2.60 -1.24 9.20
C ASP A 50 3.16 -1.61 10.57
N THR A 51 4.21 -0.91 10.99
CA THR A 51 4.90 -1.16 12.26
C THR A 51 4.04 -0.86 13.50
N HIS A 52 2.90 -0.17 13.35
CA HIS A 52 1.96 0.03 14.45
C HIS A 52 0.94 -1.09 14.48
N VAL A 53 0.39 -1.48 13.33
CA VAL A 53 -0.56 -2.58 13.20
C VAL A 53 0.06 -3.89 13.71
N SER A 54 1.28 -4.22 13.27
CA SER A 54 2.02 -5.40 13.76
C SER A 54 2.29 -5.36 15.25
N ARG A 55 2.77 -4.23 15.77
CA ARG A 55 3.03 -4.04 17.20
C ARG A 55 1.79 -4.19 18.05
N VAL A 56 0.64 -3.70 17.60
CA VAL A 56 -0.64 -3.88 18.29
C VAL A 56 -1.07 -5.34 18.23
N ALA A 57 -0.99 -5.99 17.06
CA ALA A 57 -1.30 -7.40 16.91
C ALA A 57 -0.45 -8.28 17.85
N TRP A 58 0.85 -7.99 17.95
CA TRP A 58 1.78 -8.67 18.86
C TRP A 58 1.42 -8.44 20.33
N ARG A 59 1.14 -7.19 20.73
CA ARG A 59 0.72 -6.85 22.10
C ARG A 59 -0.60 -7.51 22.52
N LEU A 60 -1.49 -7.71 21.57
CA LEU A 60 -2.79 -8.36 21.80
C LEU A 60 -2.71 -9.90 21.70
N GLY A 61 -1.54 -10.47 21.40
CA GLY A 61 -1.36 -11.92 21.28
C GLY A 61 -1.91 -12.53 19.99
N TYR A 62 -2.12 -11.71 18.94
CA TYR A 62 -2.58 -12.18 17.63
C TYR A 62 -1.45 -12.65 16.71
N THR A 63 -0.19 -12.39 17.06
CA THR A 63 0.99 -12.84 16.31
C THR A 63 2.21 -12.93 17.23
N ASP A 64 3.11 -13.87 16.96
CA ASP A 64 4.42 -13.98 17.64
C ASP A 64 5.47 -13.05 17.03
N VAL A 65 5.16 -12.44 15.87
CA VAL A 65 6.08 -11.56 15.14
C VAL A 65 5.86 -10.10 15.57
N ARG A 66 6.91 -9.49 16.13
CA ARG A 66 6.85 -8.11 16.66
C ARG A 66 6.83 -7.04 15.58
N ASP A 67 7.62 -7.22 14.52
CA ASP A 67 7.85 -6.21 13.49
C ASP A 67 7.65 -6.80 12.09
N VAL A 68 7.05 -6.01 11.20
CA VAL A 68 6.93 -6.35 9.77
C VAL A 68 8.26 -6.04 9.09
N VAL A 69 8.81 -7.01 8.34
CA VAL A 69 10.01 -6.84 7.52
C VAL A 69 9.70 -6.07 6.24
#